data_AF-A0A1Y1MY86-F1
#
_entry.id   AF-A0A1Y1MY86-F1
#
_cell.length_a   1.000
_cell.length_b   1.000
_cell.length_c   1.000
_cell.angle_alpha   90.00
_cell.angle_beta   90.00
_cell.angle_gamma   90.00
#
_symmetry.space_group_name_H-M   'P 1'
#
loop_
_entity.id
_entity.type
_entity.pdbx_description
1 polymer ?
#
loop_
_entity_poly.entity_id
_entity_poly.type
_entity_poly.pdbx_seq_one_letter_code
_entity_poly.pdbx_strand_id
1 'polypeptide(L)'
;ILELDSAFDSTRPVDLLHSDNSVADDAVGLVIGWGISSAEDGGRSSPNLKMVELPKVSEEKCAEVYPNFNATTMICFGGNGGGDSCLSDSGGPILVWRMRNILEQVGIVSHA
;
A
#
# COMPACT_ATOMS: atom_id res chain seq x y z
N ILE A 1 2.73 -15.78 -6.52
CA ILE A 1 3.54 -15.99 -5.30
C ILE A 1 4.96 -16.33 -5.74
N LEU A 2 5.96 -15.80 -5.05
CA LEU A 2 7.38 -16.11 -5.27
C LEU A 2 7.84 -17.05 -4.16
N GLU A 3 8.58 -18.09 -4.52
CA GLU A 3 9.18 -19.05 -3.59
C GLU A 3 10.69 -18.80 -3.54
N LEU A 4 11.25 -18.73 -2.34
CA LEU A 4 12.69 -18.53 -2.15
C LEU A 4 13.43 -19.84 -2.41
N ASP A 5 14.66 -19.74 -2.89
CA ASP A 5 15.55 -20.88 -3.09
C ASP A 5 15.99 -21.55 -1.77
N SER A 6 15.90 -20.81 -0.67
CA SER A 6 16.32 -21.20 0.67
C SER A 6 15.54 -20.44 1.74
N ALA A 7 15.45 -21.01 2.94
CA ALA A 7 14.80 -20.37 4.08
C ALA A 7 15.59 -19.14 4.56
N PHE A 8 14.87 -18.12 5.01
CA PHE A 8 15.44 -16.86 5.48
C PHE A 8 14.81 -16.46 6.82
N ASP A 9 15.61 -16.48 7.90
CA ASP A 9 15.09 -16.42 9.27
C ASP A 9 15.44 -15.12 10.03
N SER A 10 16.03 -14.14 9.34
CA SER A 10 16.48 -12.88 9.98
C SER A 10 15.42 -11.77 10.02
N THR A 11 14.21 -12.06 9.54
CA THR A 11 13.08 -11.12 9.49
C THR A 11 11.80 -11.80 9.95
N ARG A 12 10.74 -11.02 10.15
CA ARG A 12 9.41 -11.53 10.48
C ARG A 12 8.45 -11.23 9.33
N PRO A 13 7.58 -12.18 8.95
CA PRO A 13 6.53 -11.91 7.98
C PRO A 13 5.54 -10.90 8.56
N VAL A 14 4.89 -10.16 7.67
CA VAL A 14 3.72 -9.35 8.01
C VAL A 14 2.49 -10.23 8.08
N ASP A 15 1.54 -9.90 8.95
CA ASP A 15 0.28 -10.61 9.02
C ASP A 15 -0.58 -10.26 7.79
N LEU A 16 -1.35 -11.22 7.29
CA LEU A 16 -2.26 -11.00 6.17
C LEU A 16 -3.65 -10.69 6.69
N LEU A 17 -4.34 -9.76 6.03
CA LEU A 17 -5.77 -9.56 6.25
C LEU A 17 -6.53 -10.87 5.98
N HIS A 18 -7.21 -11.39 6.99
CA HIS A 18 -8.04 -12.58 6.85
C HIS A 18 -9.27 -12.29 5.98
N SER A 19 -9.74 -13.28 5.20
CA SER A 19 -10.83 -13.11 4.21
C SER A 19 -12.15 -12.57 4.77
N ASP A 20 -12.37 -12.74 6.07
CA ASP A 20 -13.63 -12.38 6.74
C ASP A 20 -13.59 -10.95 7.32
N ASN A 21 -12.43 -10.28 7.20
CA ASN A 21 -12.21 -8.94 7.75
C ASN A 21 -12.25 -7.89 6.62
N SER A 22 -13.00 -6.82 6.84
CA SER A 22 -12.95 -5.64 5.99
C SER A 22 -11.96 -4.60 6.52
N VAL A 23 -11.46 -3.75 5.62
CA VAL A 23 -10.71 -2.56 5.99
C VAL A 23 -11.69 -1.45 6.34
N ALA A 24 -11.56 -0.89 7.54
CA ALA A 24 -12.44 0.18 8.03
C ALA A 24 -12.35 1.43 7.15
N ASP A 25 -13.45 2.19 7.06
CA ASP A 25 -13.55 3.37 6.19
C ASP A 25 -12.66 4.53 6.64
N ASP A 26 -12.31 4.57 7.91
CA ASP A 26 -11.38 5.53 8.52
C ASP A 26 -9.95 5.01 8.60
N ALA A 27 -9.66 3.85 7.99
CA ALA A 27 -8.33 3.27 8.00
C ALA A 27 -7.31 4.17 7.30
N VAL A 28 -6.11 4.21 7.86
CA VAL A 28 -4.93 4.84 7.27
C VAL A 28 -3.99 3.74 6.79
N GLY A 29 -3.74 3.70 5.49
CA GLY A 29 -2.79 2.81 4.85
C GLY A 29 -1.37 3.38 4.93
N LEU A 30 -0.42 2.54 5.32
CA LEU A 30 1.00 2.79 5.25
C LEU A 30 1.55 2.15 3.98
N VAL A 31 2.13 2.97 3.13
CA VAL A 31 2.91 2.51 1.98
C VAL A 31 4.38 2.73 2.28
N ILE A 32 5.17 1.67 2.20
CA ILE A 32 6.62 1.69 2.45
C ILE A 32 7.37 1.28 1.18
N GLY A 33 8.44 1.99 0.88
CA GLY A 33 9.22 1.69 -0.31
C GLY A 33 10.38 2.64 -0.55
N TRP A 34 11.02 2.45 -1.69
CA TRP A 34 12.17 3.24 -2.15
C TRP A 34 11.84 4.03 -3.42
N GLY A 35 10.54 4.22 -3.69
CA GLY A 35 10.04 4.99 -4.82
C GLY A 35 10.70 6.37 -4.99
N ILE A 36 10.50 6.93 -6.19
CA ILE A 36 11.08 8.20 -6.60
C ILE A 36 10.30 9.32 -5.89
N SER A 37 10.92 9.94 -4.88
CA SER A 37 10.28 10.94 -4.01
C SER A 37 9.89 12.23 -4.74
N SER A 38 10.54 12.57 -5.85
CA SER A 38 10.20 13.73 -6.66
C SER A 38 10.77 13.63 -8.08
N ALA A 39 10.14 14.31 -9.05
CA ALA A 39 10.72 14.48 -10.38
C ALA A 39 12.06 15.27 -10.35
N GLU A 40 12.27 16.06 -9.30
CA GLU A 40 13.48 16.85 -9.06
C GLU A 40 14.69 15.97 -8.68
N ASP A 41 14.46 14.75 -8.18
CA ASP A 41 15.51 13.76 -7.90
C ASP A 41 16.13 13.14 -9.18
N GLY A 42 15.73 13.64 -10.36
CA GLY A 42 16.20 13.14 -11.65
C GLY A 42 15.77 11.69 -11.93
N GLY A 43 14.66 11.26 -11.33
CA GLY A 43 14.13 9.90 -11.46
C GLY A 43 14.86 8.84 -10.62
N ARG A 44 15.65 9.24 -9.62
CA ARG A 44 16.37 8.30 -8.76
C ARG A 44 15.53 7.86 -7.57
N SER A 45 15.56 6.56 -7.29
CA SER A 45 15.01 5.99 -6.05
C SER A 45 15.67 6.58 -4.82
N SER A 46 14.91 6.66 -3.73
CA SER A 46 15.46 7.15 -2.46
C SER A 46 16.54 6.20 -1.93
N PRO A 47 17.68 6.70 -1.41
CA PRO A 47 18.68 5.84 -0.77
C PRO A 47 18.23 5.31 0.60
N ASN A 48 17.14 5.87 1.15
CA ASN A 48 16.57 5.47 2.43
C ASN A 48 15.15 4.97 2.20
N LEU A 49 14.73 3.96 2.98
CA LEU A 49 13.33 3.54 2.99
C LEU A 49 12.44 4.72 3.39
N LYS A 50 11.37 4.92 2.64
CA LYS A 50 10.36 5.95 2.90
C LYS A 50 9.04 5.31 3.28
N MET A 51 8.21 6.11 3.93
CA MET A 51 6.86 5.75 4.33
C MET A 51 5.94 6.94 4.07
N VAL A 52 4.74 6.65 3.58
CA VAL A 52 3.66 7.63 3.47
C VAL A 52 2.38 7.05 4.07
N GLU A 53 1.61 7.90 4.72
CA GLU A 53 0.30 7.59 5.26
C GLU A 53 -0.78 8.10 4.31
N LEU A 54 -1.67 7.23 3.87
CA LEU A 54 -2.73 7.53 2.92
C LEU A 54 -4.08 7.08 3.51
N PRO A 55 -5.10 7.94 3.60
CA PRO A 55 -6.41 7.51 4.09
C PRO A 55 -7.09 6.60 3.07
N LYS A 56 -7.91 5.65 3.54
CA LYS A 56 -8.79 4.85 2.68
C LYS A 56 -9.75 5.79 1.94
N VAL A 57 -9.97 5.52 0.66
CA VAL A 57 -10.96 6.19 -0.19
C VAL A 57 -12.12 5.23 -0.41
N SER A 58 -13.34 5.75 -0.36
CA SER A 58 -14.54 4.92 -0.55
C SER A 58 -14.60 4.35 -1.96
N GLU A 59 -15.20 3.18 -2.08
CA GLU A 59 -15.33 2.43 -3.32
C GLU A 59 -16.08 3.24 -4.39
N GLU A 60 -17.05 4.08 -4.01
CA GLU A 60 -17.76 4.97 -4.93
C GLU A 60 -16.81 6.01 -5.55
N LYS A 61 -15.98 6.65 -4.71
CA LYS A 61 -15.00 7.64 -5.19
C LYS A 61 -13.93 6.98 -6.05
N CYS A 62 -13.53 5.75 -5.72
CA CYS A 62 -12.65 4.97 -6.60
C CYS A 62 -13.26 4.76 -7.98
N ALA A 63 -14.54 4.35 -8.03
CA ALA A 63 -15.24 4.06 -9.27
C ALA A 63 -15.45 5.32 -10.14
N GLU A 64 -15.58 6.50 -9.53
CA GLU A 64 -15.65 7.78 -10.25
C GLU A 64 -14.34 8.12 -10.97
N VAL A 65 -13.19 7.77 -10.39
CA VAL A 65 -11.86 8.12 -10.91
C VAL A 65 -11.31 7.04 -11.84
N TYR A 66 -11.56 5.76 -11.53
CA TYR A 66 -10.98 4.61 -12.21
C TYR A 66 -12.06 3.77 -12.91
N PRO A 67 -12.20 3.86 -14.24
CA PRO A 67 -13.25 3.15 -14.99
C PRO A 67 -13.23 1.63 -14.87
N ASN A 68 -12.06 1.05 -14.57
CA ASN A 68 -11.86 -0.40 -14.42
C ASN A 68 -11.86 -0.86 -12.95
N PHE A 69 -12.26 0.00 -12.02
CA PHE A 69 -12.29 -0.33 -10.60
C PHE A 69 -13.25 -1.48 -10.30
N ASN A 70 -12.80 -2.45 -9.51
CA ASN A 70 -13.63 -3.55 -9.02
C ASN A 70 -13.46 -3.67 -7.49
N ALA A 71 -14.48 -3.27 -6.74
CA ALA A 71 -14.50 -3.32 -5.28
C ALA A 71 -14.28 -4.72 -4.67
N THR A 72 -14.43 -5.78 -5.46
CA THR A 72 -14.16 -7.16 -5.02
C THR A 72 -12.66 -7.46 -4.94
N THR A 73 -11.85 -6.79 -5.77
CA THR A 73 -10.41 -7.09 -5.92
C THR A 73 -9.51 -5.86 -5.73
N MET A 74 -10.10 -4.68 -5.54
CA MET A 74 -9.39 -3.42 -5.46
C MET A 74 -9.88 -2.61 -4.26
N ILE A 75 -8.94 -1.91 -3.64
CA ILE A 75 -9.15 -0.95 -2.56
C ILE A 75 -8.29 0.27 -2.87
N CYS A 76 -8.76 1.46 -2.53
CA CYS A 76 -8.01 2.69 -2.78
C CYS A 76 -7.59 3.36 -1.48
N PHE A 77 -6.39 3.94 -1.54
CA PHE A 77 -5.87 4.83 -0.51
C PHE A 77 -5.30 6.06 -1.20
N GLY A 78 -5.56 7.26 -0.67
CA GLY A 78 -5.08 8.50 -1.27
C GLY A 78 -5.93 9.72 -0.94
N GLY A 79 -5.71 10.82 -1.65
CA GLY A 79 -6.62 11.98 -1.65
C GLY A 79 -6.33 13.10 -0.65
N ASN A 80 -5.24 13.05 0.13
CA ASN A 80 -4.95 14.09 1.13
C ASN A 80 -4.11 15.28 0.64
N GLY A 81 -3.72 15.34 -0.65
CA GLY A 81 -2.99 16.48 -1.22
C GLY A 81 -1.60 16.76 -0.60
N GLY A 82 -1.13 15.93 0.33
CA GLY A 82 0.16 16.06 1.03
C GLY A 82 1.22 15.03 0.61
N GLY A 83 0.87 14.08 -0.26
CA GLY A 83 1.72 13.01 -0.77
C GLY A 83 0.91 11.93 -1.48
N ASP A 84 1.55 11.18 -2.37
CA ASP A 84 0.98 10.05 -3.11
C ASP A 84 1.93 8.84 -3.00
N SER A 85 1.44 7.64 -3.25
CA SER A 85 2.32 6.50 -3.57
C SER A 85 3.18 6.90 -4.77
N CYS A 86 4.48 6.96 -4.57
CA CYS A 86 5.38 7.50 -5.57
C CYS A 86 5.55 6.55 -6.76
N LEU A 87 6.18 7.04 -7.82
CA LEU A 87 6.66 6.18 -8.90
C LEU A 87 7.60 5.11 -8.33
N SER A 88 7.43 3.86 -8.76
CA SER A 88 8.30 2.70 -8.43
C SER A 88 8.05 1.94 -7.11
N ASP A 89 6.92 2.15 -6.43
CA ASP A 89 6.51 1.29 -5.29
C ASP A 89 5.55 0.14 -5.71
N SER A 90 5.30 -0.04 -7.00
CA SER A 90 4.43 -1.10 -7.54
C SER A 90 4.85 -2.50 -7.07
N GLY A 91 3.89 -3.30 -6.61
CA GLY A 91 4.14 -4.60 -6.00
C GLY A 91 4.47 -4.55 -4.51
N GLY A 92 4.69 -3.35 -3.95
CA GLY A 92 4.89 -3.14 -2.52
C GLY A 92 3.60 -3.33 -1.70
N PRO A 93 3.70 -3.54 -0.38
CA PRO A 93 2.54 -3.76 0.47
C PRO A 93 1.84 -2.44 0.83
N ILE A 94 0.52 -2.52 0.98
CA ILE A 94 -0.27 -1.52 1.72
C ILE A 94 -0.59 -2.13 3.08
N LEU A 95 -0.19 -1.44 4.15
CA LEU A 95 -0.28 -1.95 5.52
C LEU A 95 -1.25 -1.12 6.35
N VAL A 96 -2.02 -1.73 7.25
CA VAL A 96 -2.93 -1.02 8.16
C VAL A 96 -2.73 -1.50 9.58
N TRP A 97 -2.68 -0.56 10.53
CA TRP A 97 -2.66 -0.88 11.95
C TRP A 97 -4.03 -1.40 12.41
N ARG A 98 -4.02 -2.57 13.05
CA ARG A 98 -5.19 -3.14 13.73
C ARG A 98 -5.08 -3.01 15.25
N MET A 99 -6.15 -3.42 15.93
CA MET A 99 -6.16 -3.56 17.39
C MET A 99 -4.94 -4.37 17.85
N ARG A 100 -4.39 -3.99 19.02
CA ARG A 100 -3.18 -4.59 19.63
C ARG A 100 -1.87 -4.31 18.88
N ASN A 101 -1.79 -3.24 18.07
CA ASN A 101 -0.58 -2.84 17.35
C ASN A 101 -0.05 -3.94 16.41
N ILE A 102 -0.97 -4.62 15.74
CA ILE A 102 -0.64 -5.59 14.69
C ILE A 102 -0.72 -4.87 13.35
N LEU A 103 0.30 -5.08 12.51
CA LEU A 103 0.36 -4.52 11.17
C LEU A 103 -0.04 -5.61 10.17
N GLU A 104 -1.16 -5.39 9.47
CA GLU A 104 -1.67 -6.32 8.48
C GLU A 104 -1.47 -5.78 7.07
N GLN A 105 -1.07 -6.64 6.13
CA GLN A 105 -1.12 -6.34 4.71
C GLN A 105 -2.55 -6.45 4.21
N VAL A 106 -3.07 -5.35 3.66
CA VAL A 106 -4.44 -5.24 3.15
C VAL A 106 -4.51 -5.07 1.65
N GLY A 107 -3.37 -4.83 1.00
CA GLY A 107 -3.31 -4.62 -0.44
C GLY A 107 -1.89 -4.70 -1.00
N ILE A 108 -1.82 -4.59 -2.32
CA ILE A 108 -0.59 -4.48 -3.09
C ILE A 108 -0.70 -3.18 -3.90
N VAL A 109 0.33 -2.34 -3.83
CA VAL A 109 0.39 -1.09 -4.59
C VAL A 109 0.35 -1.42 -6.08
N SER A 110 -0.57 -0.79 -6.80
CA SER A 110 -0.70 -0.87 -8.25
C SER A 110 -0.94 0.53 -8.80
N HIS A 111 -0.46 0.78 -10.01
CA HIS A 111 -0.83 1.95 -10.79
C HIS A 111 -1.96 1.55 -11.75
N ALA A 112 -2.94 2.43 -11.90
CA ALA A 112 -4.02 2.32 -12.88
C ALA A 112 -3.90 3.44 -13.90
#